data_AF-A0A086Z2N0-F1
#
_entry.id   AF-A0A086Z2N0-F1
#
_cell.length_a   1.000
_cell.length_b   1.000
_cell.length_c   1.000
_cell.angle_alpha   90.00
_cell.angle_beta   90.00
_cell.angle_gamma   90.00
#
_symmetry.space_group_name_H-M   'P 1'
#
loop_
_entity.id
_entity.type
_entity.pdbx_description
1 polymer ?
#
loop_
_entity_poly.entity_id
_entity_poly.type
_entity_poly.pdbx_seq_one_letter_code
_entity_poly.pdbx_strand_id
1 'polypeptide(L)'
;MSKSRRVAGKAVLVLCVVVLAIALSVAIPVSGKIRREPLSGFAQEEVPTFFLHGWSGSYKSETHMVNAVQDAGVTKTMVRVGVSPSGQATMTSNLPQSARNPLIEVSFVDNTNADYTLCGQWFKSVVTTVHAVYPFERYNVVAHSMGNMVLANYLRDTAGDASLPQLRKQVDLAGNFNGIIGVDDQPNQMTFDAAGLPSPQTPEFKALLSLRNTYPQSAEILNIYGDKGDGTHSDGQVSNASSRALRYLTGGRAKSYRELKITGPDAAHSNLHESSQVDRQLVDFIWRR
;
A
#
# COMPACT_ATOMS: atom_id res chain seq x y z
N MET A 1 41.63 38.24 15.35
CA MET A 1 40.45 37.47 15.82
C MET A 1 39.36 37.39 14.73
N SER A 2 39.65 36.83 13.55
CA SER A 2 38.81 37.02 12.35
C SER A 2 38.63 35.79 11.42
N LYS A 3 38.46 34.58 11.97
CA LYS A 3 38.08 33.41 11.12
C LYS A 3 36.93 32.54 11.64
N SER A 4 36.52 32.66 12.90
CA SER A 4 35.51 31.75 13.49
C SER A 4 34.04 32.13 13.19
N ARG A 5 33.72 33.41 12.97
CA ARG A 5 32.31 33.85 12.77
C ARG A 5 31.74 33.68 11.34
N ARG A 6 32.58 33.48 10.31
CA ARG A 6 32.11 33.32 8.91
C ARG A 6 31.68 31.89 8.55
N VAL A 7 32.11 30.89 9.31
CA VAL A 7 31.78 29.48 9.04
C VAL A 7 30.40 29.12 9.61
N ALA A 8 30.02 29.70 10.75
CA ALA A 8 28.71 29.46 11.38
C ALA A 8 27.53 29.94 10.52
N GLY A 9 27.64 31.09 9.84
CA GLY A 9 26.57 31.63 9.01
C GLY A 9 26.28 30.82 7.73
N LYS A 10 27.29 30.14 7.17
CA LYS A 10 27.12 29.28 5.98
C LYS A 10 26.59 27.89 6.35
N ALA A 11 26.96 27.36 7.52
CA ALA A 11 26.45 26.08 8.00
C ALA A 11 24.95 26.13 8.35
N VAL A 12 24.47 27.24 8.94
CA VAL A 12 23.04 27.42 9.26
C VAL A 12 22.19 27.59 8.00
N LEU A 13 22.70 28.29 6.97
CA LEU A 13 21.96 28.47 5.71
C LEU A 13 21.83 27.17 4.91
N VAL A 14 22.88 26.33 4.89
CA VAL A 14 22.85 25.01 4.24
C VAL A 14 21.94 24.04 4.99
N LEU A 15 21.88 24.11 6.32
CA LEU A 15 20.97 23.29 7.12
C LEU A 15 19.50 23.70 6.90
N CYS A 16 19.19 25.00 6.74
CA CYS A 16 17.84 25.45 6.41
C CYS A 16 17.40 25.02 5.00
N VAL A 17 18.30 24.99 4.01
CA VAL A 17 17.96 24.50 2.65
C VAL A 17 17.84 22.97 2.60
N VAL A 18 18.63 22.23 3.38
CA VAL A 18 18.52 20.75 3.46
C VAL A 18 17.32 20.31 4.30
N VAL A 19 16.94 21.06 5.35
CA VAL A 19 15.69 20.81 6.10
C VAL A 19 14.45 21.22 5.30
N LEU A 20 14.54 22.25 4.44
CA LEU A 20 13.46 22.53 3.48
C LEU A 20 13.34 21.45 2.39
N ALA A 21 14.40 20.70 2.09
CA ALA A 21 14.37 19.61 1.11
C ALA A 21 13.78 18.29 1.66
N ILE A 22 13.55 18.17 2.97
CA ILE A 22 13.05 16.93 3.62
C ILE A 22 11.53 17.00 3.92
N ALA A 23 10.84 18.09 3.59
CA ALA A 23 9.40 18.24 3.86
C ALA A 23 8.60 18.89 2.72
N LEU A 24 8.96 18.65 1.46
CA LEU A 24 8.03 18.92 0.34
C LEU A 24 7.07 17.74 0.14
N SER A 25 6.18 17.53 1.11
CA SER A 25 4.88 16.95 0.84
C SER A 25 4.08 17.99 0.06
N VAL A 26 4.27 18.01 -1.27
CA VAL A 26 3.41 18.77 -2.17
C VAL A 26 2.01 18.18 -2.00
N ALA A 27 1.18 18.81 -1.18
CA ALA A 27 -0.25 18.58 -1.20
C ALA A 27 -0.74 19.12 -2.54
N ILE A 28 -0.86 18.25 -3.55
CA ILE A 28 -1.44 18.61 -4.84
C ILE A 28 -2.97 18.58 -4.64
N PRO A 29 -3.65 19.73 -4.53
CA PRO A 29 -5.09 19.73 -4.44
C PRO A 29 -5.60 19.55 -5.87
N VAL A 30 -6.11 18.36 -6.18
CA VAL A 30 -6.82 18.17 -7.43
C VAL A 30 -8.12 17.49 -7.08
N SER A 31 -9.15 18.23 -6.74
CA SER A 31 -10.50 17.66 -6.77
C SER A 31 -10.93 17.62 -8.23
N GLY A 32 -11.05 16.42 -8.79
CA GLY A 32 -11.47 16.22 -10.17
C GLY A 32 -11.66 14.75 -10.48
N LYS A 33 -12.76 14.41 -11.15
CA LYS A 33 -13.01 13.05 -11.65
C LYS A 33 -11.85 12.62 -12.55
N ILE A 34 -11.45 11.35 -12.46
CA ILE A 34 -10.49 10.75 -13.36
C ILE A 34 -10.99 10.92 -14.79
N ARG A 35 -10.14 11.53 -15.63
CA ARG A 35 -10.39 11.63 -17.06
C ARG A 35 -9.89 10.36 -17.74
N ARG A 36 -10.66 9.88 -18.71
CA ARG A 36 -10.23 8.78 -19.56
C ARG A 36 -9.05 9.22 -20.40
N GLU A 37 -7.96 8.46 -20.33
CA GLU A 37 -6.75 8.67 -21.11
C GLU A 37 -6.69 7.69 -22.30
N PRO A 38 -6.02 8.05 -23.41
CA PRO A 38 -5.69 7.10 -24.45
C PRO A 38 -4.83 5.95 -23.89
N LEU A 39 -5.02 4.72 -24.40
CA LEU A 39 -4.24 3.55 -23.99
C LEU A 39 -2.72 3.75 -24.12
N SER A 40 -2.28 4.61 -25.04
CA SER A 40 -0.86 4.98 -25.20
C SER A 40 -0.25 5.66 -23.98
N GLY A 41 -1.07 6.26 -23.10
CA GLY A 41 -0.66 6.86 -21.84
C GLY A 41 -0.35 5.86 -20.73
N PHE A 42 -0.69 4.58 -20.93
CA PHE A 42 -0.49 3.52 -19.94
C PHE A 42 0.48 2.45 -20.44
N ALA A 43 1.28 1.89 -19.52
CA ALA A 43 1.96 0.64 -19.75
C ALA A 43 0.91 -0.46 -19.94
N GLN A 44 1.07 -1.29 -20.98
CA GLN A 44 0.14 -2.38 -21.30
C GLN A 44 0.89 -3.69 -21.11
N GLU A 45 0.80 -4.24 -19.90
CA GLU A 45 1.64 -5.35 -19.46
C GLU A 45 0.78 -6.55 -19.02
N GLU A 46 1.38 -7.74 -19.00
CA GLU A 46 0.77 -8.97 -18.50
C GLU A 46 0.85 -9.07 -16.96
N VAL A 47 0.75 -7.93 -16.27
CA VAL A 47 0.92 -7.81 -14.81
C VAL A 47 -0.45 -7.62 -14.15
N PRO A 48 -0.98 -8.63 -13.43
CA PRO A 48 -2.22 -8.48 -12.68
C PRO A 48 -2.03 -7.52 -11.49
N THR A 49 -3.11 -6.82 -11.13
CA THR A 49 -3.16 -5.98 -9.92
C THR A 49 -4.22 -6.52 -8.96
N PHE A 50 -3.79 -6.98 -7.80
CA PHE A 50 -4.67 -7.54 -6.77
C PHE A 50 -5.16 -6.44 -5.82
N PHE A 51 -6.43 -6.48 -5.46
CA PHE A 51 -7.07 -5.56 -4.53
C PHE A 51 -7.45 -6.31 -3.25
N LEU A 52 -6.96 -5.85 -2.09
CA LEU A 52 -7.17 -6.47 -0.79
C LEU A 52 -7.97 -5.54 0.15
N HIS A 53 -9.09 -6.05 0.65
CA HIS A 53 -9.99 -5.32 1.54
C HIS A 53 -9.51 -5.25 2.99
N GLY A 54 -10.08 -4.30 3.74
CA GLY A 54 -9.92 -4.16 5.18
C GLY A 54 -10.78 -5.12 6.02
N TRP A 55 -10.71 -4.98 7.34
CA TRP A 55 -11.53 -5.74 8.29
C TRP A 55 -13.03 -5.55 8.03
N SER A 56 -13.81 -6.63 8.06
CA SER A 56 -15.25 -6.65 7.72
C SER A 56 -15.58 -6.24 6.27
N GLY A 57 -14.55 -6.04 5.43
CA GLY A 57 -14.69 -5.71 4.02
C GLY A 57 -15.01 -6.90 3.12
N SER A 58 -15.10 -6.64 1.84
CA SER A 58 -15.23 -7.64 0.76
C SER A 58 -14.78 -6.97 -0.55
N TYR A 59 -14.83 -7.67 -1.69
CA TYR A 59 -14.56 -7.04 -3.01
C TYR A 59 -15.26 -5.68 -3.23
N LYS A 60 -16.42 -5.45 -2.56
CA LYS A 60 -17.20 -4.22 -2.68
C LYS A 60 -16.45 -2.98 -2.18
N SER A 61 -15.58 -3.11 -1.17
CA SER A 61 -14.81 -1.96 -0.66
C SER A 61 -13.72 -1.51 -1.62
N GLU A 62 -13.38 -2.32 -2.63
CA GLU A 62 -12.36 -1.98 -3.64
C GLU A 62 -12.99 -1.61 -4.98
N THR A 63 -14.29 -1.86 -5.16
CA THR A 63 -15.02 -1.60 -6.41
C THR A 63 -14.94 -0.14 -6.84
N HIS A 64 -14.89 0.83 -5.93
CA HIS A 64 -14.67 2.23 -6.28
C HIS A 64 -13.37 2.43 -7.04
N MET A 65 -12.25 2.02 -6.44
CA MET A 65 -10.92 2.14 -7.06
C MET A 65 -10.83 1.34 -8.36
N VAL A 66 -11.40 0.13 -8.40
CA VAL A 66 -11.45 -0.70 -9.61
C VAL A 66 -12.20 0.01 -10.74
N ASN A 67 -13.36 0.60 -10.44
CA ASN A 67 -14.12 1.39 -11.42
C ASN A 67 -13.32 2.61 -11.88
N ALA A 68 -12.63 3.30 -10.97
CA ALA A 68 -11.79 4.43 -11.28
C ALA A 68 -10.65 4.06 -12.26
N VAL A 69 -10.03 2.89 -12.09
CA VAL A 69 -9.02 2.32 -13.01
C VAL A 69 -9.64 2.01 -14.38
N GLN A 70 -10.85 1.44 -14.40
CA GLN A 70 -11.57 1.16 -15.65
C GLN A 70 -12.02 2.43 -16.38
N ASP A 71 -12.40 3.46 -15.64
CA ASP A 71 -12.85 4.76 -16.15
C ASP A 71 -11.67 5.59 -16.70
N ALA A 72 -10.50 5.47 -16.06
CA ALA A 72 -9.23 5.97 -16.61
C ALA A 72 -8.91 5.37 -17.99
N GLY A 73 -9.42 4.17 -18.27
CA GLY A 73 -9.17 3.43 -19.50
C GLY A 73 -7.97 2.49 -19.44
N VAL A 74 -7.44 2.18 -18.24
CA VAL A 74 -6.29 1.29 -18.05
C VAL A 74 -6.55 -0.12 -18.59
N THR A 75 -7.71 -0.67 -18.25
CA THR A 75 -8.20 -1.97 -18.69
C THR A 75 -9.71 -2.06 -18.56
N LYS A 76 -10.33 -3.07 -19.17
CA LYS A 76 -11.70 -3.51 -18.87
C LYS A 76 -11.73 -4.93 -18.30
N THR A 77 -10.58 -5.60 -18.21
CA THR A 77 -10.49 -6.96 -17.70
C THR A 77 -10.43 -6.94 -16.18
N MET A 78 -11.44 -7.51 -15.54
CA MET A 78 -11.50 -7.71 -14.09
C MET A 78 -12.11 -9.07 -13.78
N VAL A 79 -11.62 -9.71 -12.71
CA VAL A 79 -12.16 -10.95 -12.15
C VAL A 79 -12.19 -10.84 -10.63
N ARG A 80 -13.09 -11.60 -10.00
CA ARG A 80 -13.14 -11.75 -8.54
C ARG A 80 -12.58 -13.10 -8.12
N VAL A 81 -11.89 -13.11 -6.99
CA VAL A 81 -11.40 -14.34 -6.35
C VAL A 81 -11.93 -14.40 -4.92
N GLY A 82 -12.85 -15.32 -4.68
CA GLY A 82 -13.36 -15.60 -3.34
C GLY A 82 -12.48 -16.62 -2.63
N VAL A 83 -12.23 -16.45 -1.34
CA VAL A 83 -11.49 -17.42 -0.52
C VAL A 83 -12.35 -17.90 0.64
N SER A 84 -12.55 -19.21 0.73
CA SER A 84 -13.27 -19.83 1.85
C SER A 84 -12.44 -19.78 3.15
N PRO A 85 -13.05 -20.01 4.34
CA PRO A 85 -12.31 -20.12 5.59
C PRO A 85 -11.28 -21.27 5.60
N SER A 86 -11.45 -22.28 4.74
CA SER A 86 -10.46 -23.36 4.55
C SER A 86 -9.29 -22.97 3.64
N GLY A 87 -9.26 -21.75 3.10
CA GLY A 87 -8.22 -21.25 2.22
C GLY A 87 -8.36 -21.65 0.75
N GLN A 88 -9.51 -22.19 0.35
CA GLN A 88 -9.78 -22.49 -1.06
C GLN A 88 -10.11 -21.20 -1.82
N ALA A 89 -9.26 -20.83 -2.78
CA ALA A 89 -9.48 -19.70 -3.67
C ALA A 89 -10.25 -20.14 -4.93
N THR A 90 -11.29 -19.39 -5.31
CA THR A 90 -12.13 -19.67 -6.49
C THR A 90 -12.35 -18.40 -7.29
N MET A 91 -12.06 -18.46 -8.59
CA MET A 91 -12.27 -17.35 -9.52
C MET A 91 -13.70 -17.35 -10.05
N THR A 92 -14.32 -16.18 -10.21
CA THR A 92 -15.67 -16.06 -10.81
C THR A 92 -15.69 -16.34 -12.31
N SER A 93 -14.55 -16.18 -12.98
CA SER A 93 -14.36 -16.44 -14.41
C SER A 93 -12.86 -16.59 -14.71
N ASN A 94 -12.51 -17.13 -15.88
CA ASN A 94 -11.11 -17.18 -16.31
C ASN A 94 -10.68 -15.86 -16.94
N LEU A 95 -9.40 -15.51 -16.78
CA LEU A 95 -8.78 -14.39 -17.49
C LEU A 95 -8.38 -14.81 -18.92
N PRO A 96 -8.65 -13.99 -19.94
CA PRO A 96 -8.08 -14.20 -21.27
C PRO A 96 -6.56 -14.13 -21.22
N GLN A 97 -5.85 -15.00 -21.94
CA GLN A 97 -4.38 -14.96 -22.02
C GLN A 97 -3.85 -13.65 -22.63
N SER A 98 -4.65 -12.99 -23.48
CA SER A 98 -4.34 -11.68 -24.05
C SER A 98 -4.67 -10.50 -23.15
N ALA A 99 -5.18 -10.72 -21.93
CA ALA A 99 -5.50 -9.65 -21.01
C ALA A 99 -4.27 -8.78 -20.73
N ARG A 100 -4.51 -7.48 -20.55
CA ARG A 100 -3.49 -6.51 -20.15
C ARG A 100 -3.97 -5.78 -18.91
N ASN A 101 -3.05 -5.64 -17.96
CA ASN A 101 -3.29 -5.04 -16.66
C ASN A 101 -4.54 -5.58 -15.94
N PRO A 102 -4.82 -6.91 -15.92
CA PRO A 102 -6.07 -7.41 -15.36
C PRO A 102 -6.19 -7.06 -13.87
N LEU A 103 -7.41 -6.67 -13.45
CA LEU A 103 -7.71 -6.32 -12.06
C LEU A 103 -8.31 -7.53 -11.34
N ILE A 104 -7.79 -7.85 -10.16
CA ILE A 104 -8.21 -9.00 -9.36
C ILE A 104 -8.80 -8.50 -8.04
N GLU A 105 -10.12 -8.49 -7.92
CA GLU A 105 -10.80 -8.18 -6.66
C GLU A 105 -10.81 -9.42 -5.76
N VAL A 106 -10.10 -9.36 -4.62
CA VAL A 106 -10.03 -10.48 -3.67
C VAL A 106 -11.10 -10.31 -2.60
N SER A 107 -11.79 -11.40 -2.23
CA SER A 107 -12.77 -11.38 -1.14
C SER A 107 -12.56 -12.58 -0.22
N PHE A 108 -12.16 -12.32 1.02
CA PHE A 108 -12.13 -13.34 2.07
C PHE A 108 -13.55 -13.53 2.63
N VAL A 109 -14.02 -14.77 2.74
CA VAL A 109 -15.32 -15.06 3.38
C VAL A 109 -15.24 -14.79 4.89
N ASP A 110 -14.14 -15.22 5.51
CA ASP A 110 -13.82 -14.86 6.89
C ASP A 110 -13.04 -13.53 6.91
N ASN A 111 -13.79 -12.44 6.79
CA ASN A 111 -13.26 -11.08 6.63
C ASN A 111 -12.94 -10.37 7.96
N THR A 112 -13.04 -11.07 9.08
CA THR A 112 -12.74 -10.56 10.44
C THR A 112 -11.75 -11.49 11.15
N ASN A 113 -10.83 -12.08 10.40
CA ASN A 113 -9.82 -12.97 10.96
C ASN A 113 -8.57 -12.18 11.39
N ALA A 114 -8.23 -12.27 12.67
CA ALA A 114 -7.06 -11.59 13.24
C ALA A 114 -5.75 -12.38 13.08
N ASP A 115 -5.80 -13.62 12.58
CA ASP A 115 -4.60 -14.37 12.21
C ASP A 115 -4.10 -13.91 10.84
N TYR A 116 -3.26 -12.86 10.86
CA TYR A 116 -2.67 -12.33 9.62
C TYR A 116 -1.72 -13.30 8.93
N THR A 117 -1.17 -14.29 9.63
CA THR A 117 -0.37 -15.34 8.99
C THR A 117 -1.26 -16.22 8.12
N LEU A 118 -2.40 -16.67 8.67
CA LEU A 118 -3.40 -17.42 7.91
C LEU A 118 -3.94 -16.59 6.73
N CYS A 119 -4.24 -15.31 6.95
CA CYS A 119 -4.70 -14.44 5.86
C CYS A 119 -3.64 -14.30 4.76
N GLY A 120 -2.35 -14.20 5.10
CA GLY A 120 -1.24 -14.22 4.13
C GLY A 120 -1.19 -15.52 3.32
N GLN A 121 -1.47 -16.66 3.94
CA GLN A 121 -1.59 -17.95 3.25
C GLN A 121 -2.80 -17.99 2.31
N TRP A 122 -3.93 -17.40 2.70
CA TRP A 122 -5.08 -17.24 1.81
C TRP A 122 -4.75 -16.39 0.59
N PHE A 123 -3.98 -15.31 0.75
CA PHE A 123 -3.52 -14.54 -0.39
C PHE A 123 -2.53 -15.34 -1.27
N LYS A 124 -1.69 -16.20 -0.69
CA LYS A 124 -0.88 -17.14 -1.48
C LYS A 124 -1.76 -18.06 -2.34
N SER A 125 -2.85 -18.60 -1.79
CA SER A 125 -3.82 -19.40 -2.57
C SER A 125 -4.42 -18.59 -3.73
N VAL A 126 -4.74 -17.31 -3.50
CA VAL A 126 -5.24 -16.42 -4.58
C VAL A 126 -4.20 -16.26 -5.68
N VAL A 127 -2.95 -15.93 -5.33
CA VAL A 127 -1.86 -15.73 -6.28
C VAL A 127 -1.62 -17.00 -7.11
N THR A 128 -1.56 -18.17 -6.47
CA THR A 128 -1.32 -19.44 -7.17
C THR A 128 -2.50 -19.87 -8.03
N THR A 129 -3.74 -19.67 -7.58
CA THR A 129 -4.95 -19.94 -8.37
C THR A 129 -5.01 -19.07 -9.62
N VAL A 130 -4.72 -17.77 -9.51
CA VAL A 130 -4.69 -16.88 -10.69
C VAL A 130 -3.52 -17.24 -11.61
N HIS A 131 -2.33 -17.52 -11.05
CA HIS A 131 -1.15 -17.90 -11.82
C HIS A 131 -1.36 -19.19 -12.63
N ALA A 132 -2.10 -20.16 -12.07
CA ALA A 132 -2.39 -21.42 -12.75
C ALA A 132 -3.23 -21.27 -14.03
N VAL A 133 -4.11 -20.26 -14.09
CA VAL A 133 -4.96 -20.00 -15.28
C VAL A 133 -4.44 -18.89 -16.16
N TYR A 134 -3.64 -17.98 -15.62
CA TYR A 134 -3.05 -16.83 -16.31
C TYR A 134 -1.62 -16.70 -15.77
N PRO A 135 -0.61 -17.30 -16.42
CA PRO A 135 0.77 -17.23 -15.94
C PRO A 135 1.32 -15.80 -15.99
N PHE A 136 1.93 -15.35 -14.89
CA PHE A 136 2.59 -14.04 -14.78
C PHE A 136 3.84 -14.14 -13.90
N GLU A 137 4.88 -13.36 -14.23
CA GLU A 137 6.13 -13.30 -13.45
C GLU A 137 6.10 -12.24 -12.35
N ARG A 138 5.27 -11.20 -12.54
CA ARG A 138 5.19 -10.03 -11.67
C ARG A 138 3.75 -9.65 -11.42
N TYR A 139 3.47 -9.07 -10.26
CA TYR A 139 2.15 -8.57 -9.90
C TYR A 139 2.24 -7.25 -9.14
N ASN A 140 1.13 -6.53 -9.12
CA ASN A 140 0.94 -5.37 -8.27
C ASN A 140 -0.11 -5.65 -7.19
N VAL A 141 -0.10 -4.90 -6.09
CA VAL A 141 -1.12 -4.97 -5.04
C VAL A 141 -1.58 -3.59 -4.62
N VAL A 142 -2.88 -3.45 -4.41
CA VAL A 142 -3.53 -2.32 -3.73
C VAL A 142 -4.21 -2.89 -2.49
N ALA A 143 -3.88 -2.36 -1.32
CA ALA A 143 -4.38 -2.91 -0.07
C ALA A 143 -4.89 -1.81 0.86
N HIS A 144 -6.04 -2.06 1.51
CA HIS A 144 -6.63 -1.14 2.48
C HIS A 144 -6.62 -1.72 3.88
N SER A 145 -6.22 -0.92 4.88
CA SER A 145 -6.26 -1.28 6.30
C SER A 145 -5.65 -2.67 6.55
N MET A 146 -6.42 -3.60 7.12
CA MET A 146 -6.06 -5.01 7.33
C MET A 146 -5.43 -5.70 6.10
N GLY A 147 -5.86 -5.38 4.87
CA GLY A 147 -5.29 -5.94 3.64
C GLY A 147 -3.78 -5.71 3.53
N ASN A 148 -3.25 -4.65 4.13
CA ASN A 148 -1.81 -4.38 4.16
C ASN A 148 -1.07 -5.41 5.05
N MET A 149 -1.69 -5.84 6.15
CA MET A 149 -1.16 -6.91 7.00
C MET A 149 -1.20 -8.26 6.30
N VAL A 150 -2.25 -8.51 5.48
CA VAL A 150 -2.33 -9.70 4.62
C VAL A 150 -1.14 -9.75 3.66
N LEU A 151 -0.87 -8.65 2.95
CA LEU A 151 0.26 -8.56 2.03
C LEU A 151 1.60 -8.70 2.77
N ALA A 152 1.78 -8.03 3.90
CA ALA A 152 3.02 -8.08 4.65
C ALA A 152 3.33 -9.50 5.15
N ASN A 153 2.34 -10.23 5.65
CA ASN A 153 2.51 -11.63 6.08
C ASN A 153 2.75 -12.56 4.89
N TYR A 154 2.07 -12.35 3.76
CA TYR A 154 2.36 -13.08 2.53
C TYR A 154 3.82 -12.88 2.10
N LEU A 155 4.32 -11.64 2.06
CA LEU A 155 5.70 -11.35 1.70
C LEU A 155 6.68 -11.92 2.73
N ARG A 156 6.36 -11.89 4.02
CA ARG A 156 7.21 -12.48 5.07
C ARG A 156 7.48 -13.95 4.79
N ASP A 157 6.46 -14.67 4.32
CA ASP A 157 6.51 -16.12 4.13
C ASP A 157 6.96 -16.53 2.72
N THR A 158 6.98 -15.61 1.75
CA THR A 158 7.23 -15.94 0.34
C THR A 158 8.33 -15.12 -0.34
N ALA A 159 8.80 -14.02 0.27
CA ALA A 159 9.84 -13.21 -0.35
C ALA A 159 11.14 -14.01 -0.54
N GLY A 160 11.60 -14.09 -1.79
CA GLY A 160 12.77 -14.88 -2.17
C GLY A 160 12.44 -16.28 -2.72
N ASP A 161 11.18 -16.72 -2.69
CA ASP A 161 10.74 -17.93 -3.39
C ASP A 161 10.67 -17.65 -4.90
N ALA A 162 11.67 -18.14 -5.64
CA ALA A 162 11.76 -17.94 -7.09
C ALA A 162 10.70 -18.74 -7.89
N SER A 163 9.98 -19.67 -7.25
CA SER A 163 8.87 -20.38 -7.90
C SER A 163 7.58 -19.57 -7.95
N LEU A 164 7.51 -18.48 -7.18
CA LEU A 164 6.36 -17.59 -7.13
C LEU A 164 6.59 -16.31 -7.95
N PRO A 165 5.52 -15.72 -8.51
CA PRO A 165 5.58 -14.39 -9.08
C PRO A 165 6.10 -13.38 -8.05
N GLN A 166 6.75 -12.30 -8.52
CA GLN A 166 7.39 -11.32 -7.65
C GLN A 166 6.63 -9.99 -7.59
N LEU A 167 6.60 -9.36 -6.41
CA LEU A 167 5.97 -8.06 -6.23
C LEU A 167 6.70 -7.00 -7.06
N ARG A 168 5.95 -6.24 -7.86
CA ARG A 168 6.45 -5.12 -8.66
C ARG A 168 6.04 -3.78 -8.08
N LYS A 169 4.73 -3.53 -7.90
CA LYS A 169 4.23 -2.27 -7.34
C LYS A 169 3.23 -2.54 -6.21
N GLN A 170 3.33 -1.78 -5.13
CA GLN A 170 2.44 -1.87 -3.98
C GLN A 170 1.90 -0.48 -3.66
N VAL A 171 0.57 -0.39 -3.50
CA VAL A 171 -0.11 0.80 -2.98
C VAL A 171 -0.79 0.40 -1.67
N ASP A 172 -0.32 1.00 -0.58
CA ASP A 172 -0.88 0.80 0.75
C ASP A 172 -1.81 1.97 1.07
N LEU A 173 -3.05 1.68 1.47
CA LEU A 173 -4.00 2.66 2.00
C LEU A 173 -4.23 2.38 3.47
N ALA A 174 -3.90 3.35 4.34
CA ALA A 174 -4.13 3.26 5.79
C ALA A 174 -3.56 1.96 6.42
N GLY A 175 -2.33 1.57 6.05
CA GLY A 175 -1.73 0.36 6.60
C GLY A 175 -1.58 0.42 8.12
N ASN A 176 -2.03 -0.62 8.81
CA ASN A 176 -1.99 -0.72 10.28
C ASN A 176 -0.77 -1.52 10.77
N PHE A 177 0.41 -1.24 10.18
CA PHE A 177 1.61 -2.07 10.34
C PHE A 177 2.10 -2.21 11.78
N ASN A 178 1.83 -1.22 12.65
CA ASN A 178 2.21 -1.27 14.05
C ASN A 178 1.05 -0.84 14.97
N GLY A 179 -0.17 -1.25 14.64
CA GLY A 179 -1.32 -1.12 15.53
C GLY A 179 -2.43 -0.19 15.05
N ILE A 180 -3.52 -0.20 15.81
CA ILE A 180 -4.80 0.47 15.58
C ILE A 180 -5.17 1.25 16.84
N ILE A 181 -5.62 2.49 16.67
CA ILE A 181 -6.04 3.35 17.78
C ILE A 181 -7.20 2.69 18.54
N GLY A 182 -7.04 2.55 19.85
CA GLY A 182 -8.05 1.96 20.73
C GLY A 182 -8.00 0.43 20.83
N VAL A 183 -7.10 -0.23 20.10
CA VAL A 183 -6.82 -1.68 20.24
C VAL A 183 -5.45 -1.86 20.91
N ASP A 184 -4.39 -1.46 20.21
CA ASP A 184 -2.99 -1.67 20.59
C ASP A 184 -2.09 -0.45 20.27
N ASP A 185 -2.69 0.65 19.80
CA ASP A 185 -2.10 1.97 19.65
C ASP A 185 -2.99 3.05 20.29
N GLN A 186 -2.45 4.25 20.48
CA GLN A 186 -3.15 5.44 20.97
C GLN A 186 -2.73 6.67 20.16
N PRO A 187 -3.59 7.70 20.03
CA PRO A 187 -3.23 8.92 19.31
C PRO A 187 -1.94 9.52 19.89
N ASN A 188 -0.97 9.82 19.00
CA ASN A 188 0.31 10.43 19.36
C ASN A 188 1.23 9.61 20.30
N GLN A 189 0.94 8.33 20.54
CA GLN A 189 1.77 7.48 21.40
C GLN A 189 3.04 6.99 20.71
N MET A 190 2.90 6.50 19.48
CA MET A 190 4.00 5.86 18.76
C MET A 190 5.01 6.89 18.27
N THR A 191 6.28 6.62 18.58
CA THR A 191 7.43 7.42 18.15
C THR A 191 8.43 6.56 17.39
N PHE A 192 9.33 7.20 16.65
CA PHE A 192 10.40 6.52 15.93
C PHE A 192 11.76 6.90 16.52
N ASP A 193 12.65 5.93 16.65
CA ASP A 193 14.06 6.20 16.95
C ASP A 193 14.81 6.77 15.72
N ALA A 194 16.11 7.04 15.88
CA ALA A 194 16.94 7.57 14.80
C ALA A 194 17.09 6.61 13.60
N ALA A 195 16.89 5.31 13.79
CA ALA A 195 16.90 4.30 12.73
C ALA A 195 15.52 4.09 12.08
N GLY A 196 14.50 4.81 12.56
CA GLY A 196 13.12 4.70 12.12
C GLY A 196 12.36 3.53 12.73
N LEU A 197 12.87 2.90 13.79
CA LEU A 197 12.18 1.81 14.48
C LEU A 197 11.04 2.38 15.33
N PRO A 198 9.79 1.91 15.17
CA PRO A 198 8.69 2.39 15.99
C PRO A 198 8.78 1.86 17.42
N SER A 199 8.28 2.64 18.38
CA SER A 199 8.09 2.28 19.77
C SER A 199 6.80 2.92 20.34
N PRO A 200 5.94 2.16 21.05
CA PRO A 200 6.04 0.72 21.30
C PRO A 200 5.85 -0.11 20.02
N GLN A 201 6.20 -1.41 20.08
CA GLN A 201 6.03 -2.36 18.98
C GLN A 201 4.94 -3.37 19.33
N THR A 202 3.95 -3.52 18.45
CA THR A 202 2.93 -4.55 18.58
C THR A 202 3.52 -5.94 18.29
N PRO A 203 2.92 -7.03 18.80
CA PRO A 203 3.29 -8.39 18.42
C PRO A 203 3.31 -8.61 16.91
N GLU A 204 2.36 -8.03 16.20
CA GLU A 204 2.18 -8.13 14.75
C GLU A 204 3.33 -7.45 14.00
N PHE A 205 3.75 -6.26 14.43
CA PHE A 205 4.91 -5.59 13.84
C PHE A 205 6.20 -6.40 14.07
N LYS A 206 6.38 -6.96 15.27
CA LYS A 206 7.54 -7.81 15.59
C LYS A 206 7.59 -9.04 14.70
N ALA A 207 6.44 -9.65 14.42
CA ALA A 207 6.34 -10.80 13.52
C ALA A 207 6.75 -10.47 12.08
N LEU A 208 6.73 -9.19 11.67
CA LEU A 208 7.10 -8.73 10.35
C LEU A 208 8.57 -8.25 10.24
N LEU A 209 9.34 -8.19 11.33
CA LEU A 209 10.70 -7.63 11.32
C LEU A 209 11.66 -8.30 10.33
N SER A 210 11.47 -9.59 10.01
CA SER A 210 12.29 -10.30 9.04
C SER A 210 12.19 -9.71 7.62
N LEU A 211 11.08 -9.06 7.29
CA LEU A 211 10.90 -8.34 6.01
C LEU A 211 12.01 -7.33 5.77
N ARG A 212 12.60 -6.74 6.82
CA ARG A 212 13.70 -5.80 6.69
C ARG A 212 14.88 -6.37 5.89
N ASN A 213 15.05 -7.69 5.93
CA ASN A 213 16.13 -8.40 5.26
C ASN A 213 15.68 -9.12 3.99
N THR A 214 14.38 -9.35 3.81
CA THR A 214 13.84 -10.15 2.69
C THR A 214 12.99 -9.36 1.71
N TYR A 215 12.58 -8.13 2.02
CA TYR A 215 11.66 -7.33 1.20
C TYR A 215 12.09 -7.34 -0.27
N PRO A 216 11.16 -7.57 -1.23
CA PRO A 216 11.51 -7.67 -2.65
C PRO A 216 12.21 -6.41 -3.16
N GLN A 217 13.39 -6.57 -3.76
CA GLN A 217 14.17 -5.46 -4.31
C GLN A 217 13.52 -4.84 -5.56
N SER A 218 12.64 -5.59 -6.23
CA SER A 218 11.87 -5.09 -7.37
C SER A 218 10.71 -4.18 -6.98
N ALA A 219 10.30 -4.17 -5.71
CA ALA A 219 9.08 -3.50 -5.28
C ALA A 219 9.22 -1.98 -5.32
N GLU A 220 8.26 -1.31 -5.94
CA GLU A 220 8.02 0.12 -5.86
C GLU A 220 6.79 0.35 -4.97
N ILE A 221 6.93 1.16 -3.92
CA ILE A 221 5.89 1.34 -2.89
C ILE A 221 5.37 2.78 -2.88
N LEU A 222 4.04 2.90 -2.86
CA LEU A 222 3.31 4.12 -2.55
C LEU A 222 2.47 3.89 -1.29
N ASN A 223 2.89 4.45 -0.16
CA ASN A 223 2.21 4.34 1.11
C ASN A 223 1.35 5.59 1.38
N ILE A 224 0.03 5.43 1.31
CA ILE A 224 -0.95 6.49 1.45
C ILE A 224 -1.65 6.38 2.81
N TYR A 225 -1.73 7.48 3.54
CA TYR A 225 -2.41 7.55 4.83
C TYR A 225 -3.12 8.89 5.03
N GLY A 226 -4.23 8.86 5.74
CA GLY A 226 -5.07 10.04 5.99
C GLY A 226 -4.73 10.74 7.30
N ASP A 227 -4.81 12.07 7.31
CA ASP A 227 -4.72 12.91 8.50
C ASP A 227 -5.92 13.86 8.54
N LYS A 228 -6.83 13.59 9.49
CA LYS A 228 -8.07 14.37 9.67
C LYS A 228 -7.83 15.81 10.14
N GLY A 229 -6.62 16.16 10.58
CA GLY A 229 -6.31 17.50 11.06
C GLY A 229 -6.99 17.86 12.39
N ASP A 230 -7.42 16.86 13.16
CA ASP A 230 -8.06 17.01 14.48
C ASP A 230 -7.07 16.85 15.64
N GLY A 231 -5.76 16.89 15.35
CA GLY A 231 -4.68 16.74 16.34
C GLY A 231 -4.31 15.30 16.70
N THR A 232 -5.05 14.31 16.18
CA THR A 232 -4.74 12.88 16.42
C THR A 232 -3.62 12.33 15.53
N HIS A 233 -3.28 13.06 14.44
CA HIS A 233 -2.37 12.60 13.38
C HIS A 233 -2.75 11.20 12.87
N SER A 234 -4.03 11.03 12.55
CA SER A 234 -4.63 9.77 12.15
C SER A 234 -5.75 9.98 11.13
N ASP A 235 -6.16 8.88 10.50
CA ASP A 235 -7.36 8.83 9.66
C ASP A 235 -8.64 8.57 10.48
N GLY A 236 -8.54 8.56 11.81
CA GLY A 236 -9.60 8.22 12.75
C GLY A 236 -9.57 6.79 13.27
N GLN A 237 -8.80 5.88 12.65
CA GLN A 237 -8.61 4.50 13.15
C GLN A 237 -7.13 4.11 13.23
N VAL A 238 -6.34 4.48 12.23
CA VAL A 238 -4.93 4.14 12.14
C VAL A 238 -4.09 5.40 12.29
N SER A 239 -3.18 5.40 13.26
CA SER A 239 -2.25 6.51 13.42
C SER A 239 -1.32 6.60 12.21
N ASN A 240 -0.95 7.81 11.81
CA ASN A 240 0.02 8.00 10.74
C ASN A 240 1.37 7.33 11.08
N ALA A 241 1.72 7.25 12.36
CA ALA A 241 2.90 6.51 12.80
C ALA A 241 2.79 5.01 12.48
N SER A 242 1.66 4.36 12.75
CA SER A 242 1.42 2.96 12.39
C SER A 242 1.56 2.73 10.88
N SER A 243 0.97 3.59 10.04
CA SER A 243 1.12 3.48 8.57
C SER A 243 2.55 3.68 8.09
N ARG A 244 3.28 4.61 8.70
CA ARG A 244 4.67 4.90 8.31
C ARG A 244 5.67 3.86 8.80
N ALA A 245 5.29 2.99 9.74
CA ALA A 245 6.13 1.92 10.25
C ALA A 245 6.60 0.92 9.15
N LEU A 246 5.88 0.82 8.02
CA LEU A 246 6.31 0.05 6.86
C LEU A 246 7.71 0.45 6.37
N ARG A 247 8.08 1.74 6.44
CA ARG A 247 9.40 2.20 6.01
C ARG A 247 10.52 1.42 6.70
N TYR A 248 10.36 1.14 8.00
CA TYR A 248 11.33 0.33 8.73
C TYR A 248 11.36 -1.13 8.25
N LEU A 249 10.19 -1.72 8.00
CA LEU A 249 10.06 -3.10 7.52
C LEU A 249 10.65 -3.31 6.12
N THR A 250 10.72 -2.27 5.27
CA THR A 250 11.34 -2.40 3.94
C THR A 250 12.87 -2.44 3.98
N GLY A 251 13.49 -1.99 5.08
CA GLY A 251 14.96 -1.99 5.25
C GLY A 251 15.74 -1.23 4.18
N GLY A 252 15.10 -0.34 3.42
CA GLY A 252 15.71 0.31 2.25
C GLY A 252 15.98 -0.63 1.07
N ARG A 253 15.39 -1.84 1.06
CA ARG A 253 15.56 -2.83 0.00
C ARG A 253 14.70 -2.56 -1.22
N ALA A 254 13.50 -2.02 -1.02
CA ALA A 254 12.56 -1.71 -2.09
C ALA A 254 13.19 -0.73 -3.09
N LYS A 255 12.90 -0.93 -4.39
CA LYS A 255 13.38 -0.08 -5.48
C LYS A 255 13.03 1.39 -5.28
N SER A 256 11.84 1.67 -4.75
CA SER A 256 11.42 3.02 -4.37
C SER A 256 10.38 2.97 -3.25
N TYR A 257 10.38 3.99 -2.40
CA TYR A 257 9.38 4.15 -1.34
C TYR A 257 8.92 5.60 -1.26
N ARG A 258 7.63 5.84 -1.51
CA ARG A 258 6.99 7.15 -1.44
C ARG A 258 5.88 7.12 -0.40
N GLU A 259 5.77 8.19 0.38
CA GLU A 259 4.65 8.40 1.29
C GLU A 259 3.77 9.52 0.72
N LEU A 260 2.45 9.38 0.86
CA LEU A 260 1.49 10.41 0.52
C LEU A 260 0.49 10.57 1.67
N LYS A 261 0.53 11.74 2.30
CA LYS A 261 -0.47 12.11 3.31
C LYS A 261 -1.67 12.75 2.63
N ILE A 262 -2.87 12.20 2.83
CA ILE A 262 -4.15 12.77 2.41
C ILE A 262 -4.70 13.60 3.57
N THR A 263 -5.15 14.82 3.29
CA THR A 263 -5.75 15.73 4.28
C THR A 263 -7.13 16.19 3.79
N GLY A 264 -7.92 16.76 4.69
CA GLY A 264 -9.25 17.27 4.35
C GLY A 264 -10.32 16.17 4.37
N PRO A 265 -11.44 16.35 3.64
CA PRO A 265 -12.62 15.46 3.73
C PRO A 265 -12.34 13.99 3.37
N ASP A 266 -11.34 13.75 2.54
CA ASP A 266 -10.97 12.41 2.05
C ASP A 266 -10.04 11.66 3.01
N ALA A 267 -9.57 12.31 4.08
CA ALA A 267 -8.56 11.77 4.98
C ALA A 267 -9.11 10.75 5.99
N ALA A 268 -10.42 10.55 6.07
CA ALA A 268 -11.01 9.57 6.97
C ALA A 268 -10.74 8.13 6.49
N HIS A 269 -10.60 7.19 7.43
CA HIS A 269 -10.17 5.80 7.18
C HIS A 269 -10.88 5.11 6.00
N SER A 270 -12.22 5.17 5.95
CA SER A 270 -13.03 4.58 4.87
C SER A 270 -13.13 5.48 3.63
N ASN A 271 -12.86 6.78 3.74
CA ASN A 271 -12.94 7.69 2.60
C ASN A 271 -11.71 7.58 1.69
N LEU A 272 -10.59 7.06 2.20
CA LEU A 272 -9.37 6.90 1.41
C LEU A 272 -9.58 6.01 0.17
N HIS A 273 -10.36 4.92 0.28
CA HIS A 273 -10.66 4.04 -0.86
C HIS A 273 -11.85 4.51 -1.71
N GLU A 274 -12.49 5.62 -1.34
CA GLU A 274 -13.58 6.28 -2.09
C GLU A 274 -13.15 7.66 -2.64
N SER A 275 -11.86 7.97 -2.55
CA SER A 275 -11.31 9.29 -2.88
C SER A 275 -10.78 9.34 -4.31
N SER A 276 -11.36 10.23 -5.12
CA SER A 276 -10.83 10.56 -6.44
C SER A 276 -9.41 11.13 -6.43
N GLN A 277 -8.93 11.63 -5.28
CA GLN A 277 -7.53 11.99 -5.09
C GLN A 277 -6.64 10.75 -5.00
N VAL A 278 -7.03 9.79 -4.17
CA VAL A 278 -6.33 8.51 -4.03
C VAL A 278 -6.35 7.74 -5.34
N ASP A 279 -7.49 7.66 -6.02
CA ASP A 279 -7.60 6.92 -7.29
C ASP A 279 -6.63 7.43 -8.35
N ARG A 280 -6.42 8.75 -8.45
CA ARG A 280 -5.47 9.30 -9.44
C ARG A 280 -4.03 8.96 -9.10
N GLN A 281 -3.68 8.98 -7.82
CA GLN A 281 -2.34 8.61 -7.36
C GLN A 281 -2.10 7.12 -7.59
N LEU A 282 -3.11 6.28 -7.34
CA LEU A 282 -3.11 4.86 -7.65
C LEU A 282 -2.91 4.63 -9.16
N VAL A 283 -3.73 5.26 -10.01
CA VAL A 283 -3.67 5.07 -11.47
C VAL A 283 -2.32 5.52 -12.04
N ASP A 284 -1.86 6.69 -11.62
CA ASP A 284 -0.60 7.26 -12.06
C ASP A 284 0.59 6.41 -11.59
N PHE A 285 0.55 5.92 -10.35
CA PHE A 285 1.65 5.14 -9.80
C PHE A 285 1.79 3.76 -10.45
N ILE A 286 0.68 3.05 -10.65
CA ILE A 286 0.74 1.66 -11.15
C ILE A 286 0.94 1.63 -12.67
N TRP A 287 0.18 2.41 -13.45
CA TRP A 287 0.06 2.19 -14.90
C TRP A 287 0.57 3.32 -15.79
N ARG A 288 0.71 4.56 -15.32
CA ARG A 288 1.18 5.66 -16.20
C ARG A 288 2.63 5.42 -16.62
N ARG A 289 2.92 5.69 -17.90
CA ARG A 289 4.27 5.62 -18.49
C ARG A 289 5.14 6.81 -18.08
#